data_AF-A0A8C4TWL8-F1
#
_entry.id   AF-A0A8C4TWL8-F1
#
_cell.length_a   1.000
_cell.length_b   1.000
_cell.length_c   1.000
_cell.angle_alpha   90.00
_cell.angle_beta   90.00
_cell.angle_gamma   90.00
#
_symmetry.space_group_name_H-M   'P 1'
#
loop_
_entity.id
_entity.type
_entity.pdbx_description
1 polymer ?
#
loop_
_entity_poly.entity_id
_entity_poly.type
_entity_poly.pdbx_seq_one_letter_code
_entity_poly.pdbx_strand_id
1 'polypeptide(L)'
;MAQAPPGPDRGSLVAYEPGAGGRMAPVSFQSAAMASVFARFPRVLLVHRTGGPAGRALYVFLVAGPAPELHGGMARVVHLAVPQNESVGGLARMYGAFRAFNPAWAETQLLLMGPGLPQPSVLAQAFPAAEVQLSIFHLCKDLQQQIQRLALEGCTEHLILAALGDTMHAATESSRRKMHALLRDLMTPDLLSQLHVHWLLDDEIWAMHKERTWGQSSNYFKDLEIVTQGLSQIFSSGLSLESCITSLAQYYQKCVSKSAPNAVICSAPHPDHSCQRKTDEHIEQSLRDICTEPAARLCLSEFAVVQKSVQLIGTGEDALSVQVLEDAHRVDLKGLSSCTCHFNQVFQLPCRHILAMLDSDRKTLQPEMLSRQWQKGCDAHQAEQYGADGLLEVLKSSWNESLDKSLVVSFLTAEISQVLTHCSGEEFEHRYRILRELADSWIGPYIEVKL
;
A
#
# COMPACT_ATOMS: atom_id res chain seq x y z
N MET A 1 3.49 34.65 -1.61
CA MET A 1 2.12 34.82 -2.14
C MET A 1 1.15 34.31 -1.11
N ALA A 2 0.02 34.97 -0.89
CA ALA A 2 -0.93 34.57 0.15
C ALA A 2 -1.57 33.21 -0.18
N GLN A 3 -1.66 32.32 0.81
CA GLN A 3 -2.46 31.10 0.68
C GLN A 3 -3.93 31.49 0.51
N ALA A 4 -4.61 30.91 -0.47
CA ALA A 4 -6.06 31.03 -0.56
C ALA A 4 -6.68 30.34 0.66
N PRO A 5 -7.75 30.90 1.28
CA PRO A 5 -8.42 30.25 2.38
C PRO A 5 -9.02 28.92 1.93
N PRO A 6 -9.14 27.92 2.82
CA PRO A 6 -9.86 26.70 2.51
C PRO A 6 -11.29 27.05 2.08
N GLY A 7 -11.72 26.53 0.94
CA GLY A 7 -13.08 26.70 0.45
C GLY A 7 -14.10 26.12 1.45
N PRO A 8 -15.36 26.58 1.42
CA PRO A 8 -16.39 26.09 2.35
C PRO A 8 -16.53 24.57 2.25
N ASP A 9 -16.57 23.91 3.41
CA ASP A 9 -16.76 22.47 3.53
C ASP A 9 -18.06 22.06 2.84
N ARG A 10 -17.95 21.37 1.69
CA ARG A 10 -19.07 21.09 0.79
C ARG A 10 -19.94 19.92 1.26
N GLY A 11 -19.61 19.28 2.39
CA GLY A 11 -20.32 18.12 2.88
C GLY A 11 -20.22 16.92 1.95
N SER A 12 -21.12 15.95 2.12
CA SER A 12 -21.21 14.79 1.23
C SER A 12 -21.99 15.12 -0.05
N LEU A 13 -21.42 14.80 -1.21
CA LEU A 13 -21.99 15.01 -2.53
C LEU A 13 -22.59 13.72 -3.08
N VAL A 14 -23.80 13.82 -3.64
CA VAL A 14 -24.45 12.77 -4.44
C VAL A 14 -24.93 13.40 -5.74
N ALA A 15 -24.60 12.77 -6.87
CA ALA A 15 -25.18 13.07 -8.17
C ALA A 15 -25.83 11.80 -8.71
N TYR A 16 -27.07 11.90 -9.17
CA TYR A 16 -27.81 10.78 -9.76
C TYR A 16 -28.77 11.29 -10.84
N GLU A 17 -29.13 10.43 -11.79
CA GLU A 17 -30.21 10.69 -12.75
C GLU A 17 -31.39 9.75 -12.44
N PRO A 18 -32.65 10.23 -12.50
CA PRO A 18 -33.82 9.38 -12.35
C PRO A 18 -33.98 8.46 -13.57
N GLY A 19 -33.98 7.16 -13.31
CA GLY A 19 -34.28 6.12 -14.29
C GLY A 19 -35.77 5.86 -14.47
N ALA A 20 -36.09 4.86 -15.28
CA ALA A 20 -37.47 4.42 -15.51
C ALA A 20 -38.17 4.06 -14.18
N GLY A 21 -39.35 4.63 -13.95
CA GLY A 21 -40.10 4.45 -12.70
C GLY A 21 -39.55 5.23 -11.50
N GLY A 22 -38.66 6.21 -11.70
CA GLY A 22 -38.17 7.11 -10.64
C GLY A 22 -37.06 6.52 -9.75
N ARG A 23 -36.54 5.34 -10.08
CA ARG A 23 -35.40 4.70 -9.38
C ARG A 23 -34.06 5.30 -9.82
N MET A 24 -33.05 5.31 -8.96
CA MET A 24 -31.71 5.78 -9.32
C MET A 24 -31.11 4.92 -10.45
N ALA A 25 -30.55 5.57 -11.49
CA ALA A 25 -29.92 4.89 -12.64
C ALA A 25 -28.38 5.01 -12.61
N PRO A 26 -27.72 6.10 -13.07
CA PRO A 26 -26.35 6.39 -12.69
C PRO A 26 -26.28 7.05 -11.31
N VAL A 27 -25.18 6.82 -10.59
CA VAL A 27 -24.88 7.44 -9.30
C VAL A 27 -23.40 7.76 -9.19
N SER A 28 -23.08 8.90 -8.59
CA SER A 28 -21.77 9.26 -8.09
C SER A 28 -21.90 9.78 -6.66
N PHE A 29 -21.11 9.24 -5.74
CA PHE A 29 -21.11 9.56 -4.32
C PHE A 29 -19.69 9.84 -3.83
N GLN A 30 -19.56 10.91 -3.04
CA GLN A 30 -18.34 11.28 -2.35
C GLN A 30 -18.69 11.90 -1.00
N SER A 31 -18.09 11.44 0.10
CA SER A 31 -18.22 12.12 1.40
C SER A 31 -17.23 13.29 1.52
N ALA A 32 -17.45 14.21 2.47
CA ALA A 32 -16.49 15.28 2.76
C ALA A 32 -15.08 14.75 3.07
N ALA A 33 -14.99 13.62 3.78
CA ALA A 33 -13.73 12.94 4.05
C ALA A 33 -13.06 12.43 2.76
N MET A 34 -13.81 11.78 1.88
CA MET A 34 -13.32 11.33 0.56
C MET A 34 -12.81 12.49 -0.31
N ALA A 35 -13.54 13.63 -0.32
CA ALA A 35 -13.14 14.83 -1.05
C ALA A 35 -11.84 15.45 -0.48
N SER A 36 -11.74 15.54 0.85
CA SER A 36 -10.54 16.02 1.55
C SER A 36 -9.33 15.14 1.25
N VAL A 37 -9.48 13.80 1.29
CA VAL A 37 -8.42 12.86 0.93
C VAL A 37 -7.93 13.07 -0.51
N PHE A 38 -8.85 13.23 -1.48
CA PHE A 38 -8.44 13.45 -2.87
C PHE A 38 -7.74 14.81 -3.06
N ALA A 39 -8.26 15.88 -2.47
CA ALA A 39 -7.66 17.21 -2.56
C ALA A 39 -6.23 17.27 -2.00
N ARG A 40 -5.89 16.36 -1.07
CA ARG A 40 -4.55 16.24 -0.48
C ARG A 40 -3.61 15.32 -1.28
N PHE A 41 -4.15 14.31 -1.98
CA PHE A 41 -3.37 13.29 -2.68
C PHE A 41 -3.88 13.03 -4.12
N PRO A 42 -3.97 14.05 -5.01
CA PRO A 42 -4.66 13.91 -6.30
C PRO A 42 -3.85 13.16 -7.37
N ARG A 43 -2.53 13.00 -7.18
CA ARG A 43 -1.58 12.62 -8.24
C ARG A 43 -1.72 11.20 -8.78
N VAL A 44 -2.07 10.22 -7.94
CA VAL A 44 -2.09 8.80 -8.32
C VAL A 44 -3.37 8.11 -7.82
N LEU A 45 -4.25 7.75 -8.75
CA LEU A 45 -5.47 7.00 -8.44
C LEU A 45 -5.38 5.55 -8.92
N LEU A 46 -6.07 4.67 -8.22
CA LEU A 46 -6.44 3.34 -8.68
C LEU A 46 -7.96 3.29 -8.90
N VAL A 47 -8.36 2.86 -10.09
CA VAL A 47 -9.76 2.68 -10.49
C VAL A 47 -10.06 1.18 -10.44
N HIS A 48 -10.80 0.77 -9.41
CA HIS A 48 -11.29 -0.60 -9.29
C HIS A 48 -12.73 -0.68 -9.83
N ARG A 49 -13.00 -1.72 -10.62
CA ARG A 49 -14.33 -2.09 -11.10
C ARG A 49 -14.71 -3.44 -10.50
N THR A 50 -15.89 -3.53 -9.90
CA THR A 50 -16.56 -4.81 -9.59
C THR A 50 -17.90 -4.91 -10.30
N GLY A 51 -18.27 -6.12 -10.73
CA GLY A 51 -19.57 -6.42 -11.30
C GLY A 51 -20.63 -6.61 -10.21
N GLY A 52 -21.90 -6.47 -10.57
CA GLY A 52 -23.01 -6.69 -9.65
C GLY A 52 -24.31 -7.09 -10.35
N PRO A 53 -25.42 -7.13 -9.59
CA PRO A 53 -26.70 -7.63 -10.08
C PRO A 53 -27.23 -6.87 -11.30
N ALA A 54 -27.95 -7.57 -12.18
CA ALA A 54 -28.58 -7.03 -13.38
C ALA A 54 -27.60 -6.29 -14.35
N GLY A 55 -26.34 -6.73 -14.41
CA GLY A 55 -25.33 -6.18 -15.33
C GLY A 55 -24.81 -4.79 -14.93
N ARG A 56 -25.05 -4.35 -13.69
CA ARG A 56 -24.47 -3.13 -13.14
C ARG A 56 -23.01 -3.35 -12.75
N ALA A 57 -22.25 -2.27 -12.66
CA ALA A 57 -20.89 -2.28 -12.14
C ALA A 57 -20.72 -1.16 -11.11
N LEU A 58 -19.92 -1.40 -10.07
CA LEU A 58 -19.47 -0.41 -9.10
C LEU A 58 -18.01 -0.05 -9.43
N TYR A 59 -17.77 1.24 -9.56
CA TYR A 59 -16.47 1.86 -9.73
C TYR A 59 -16.05 2.50 -8.41
N VAL A 60 -14.85 2.15 -7.95
CA VAL A 60 -14.24 2.65 -6.72
C VAL A 60 -12.94 3.34 -7.13
N PHE A 61 -12.81 4.62 -6.78
CA PHE A 61 -11.58 5.39 -6.98
C PHE A 61 -10.84 5.45 -5.64
N LEU A 62 -9.55 5.12 -5.64
CA LEU A 62 -8.72 5.10 -4.44
C LEU A 62 -7.39 5.86 -4.67
N VAL A 63 -6.87 6.52 -3.64
CA VAL A 63 -5.50 7.05 -3.63
C VAL A 63 -4.50 5.91 -3.53
N ALA A 64 -3.78 5.65 -4.62
CA ALA A 64 -2.76 4.60 -4.71
C ALA A 64 -1.33 5.13 -4.51
N GLY A 65 -1.15 6.45 -4.50
CA GLY A 65 0.13 7.11 -4.18
C GLY A 65 0.53 7.01 -2.70
N PRO A 66 1.76 7.42 -2.36
CA PRO A 66 2.22 7.54 -0.99
C PRO A 66 1.31 8.49 -0.20
N ALA A 67 0.68 7.97 0.84
CA ALA A 67 -0.18 8.74 1.74
C ALA A 67 -0.06 8.10 3.14
N PRO A 68 1.01 8.40 3.89
CA PRO A 68 1.33 7.72 5.16
C PRO A 68 0.34 8.03 6.29
N GLU A 69 -0.41 9.13 6.17
CA GLU A 69 -1.46 9.52 7.13
C GLU A 69 -2.77 8.71 6.96
N LEU A 70 -2.97 8.06 5.82
CA LEU A 70 -4.18 7.29 5.54
C LEU A 70 -4.05 5.87 6.10
N HIS A 71 -4.64 5.68 7.29
CA HIS A 71 -4.60 4.43 8.03
C HIS A 71 -5.68 3.45 7.55
N GLY A 72 -5.23 2.35 6.92
CA GLY A 72 -6.07 1.29 6.37
C GLY A 72 -6.69 1.63 5.00
N GLY A 73 -6.94 0.61 4.19
CA GLY A 73 -7.36 0.77 2.80
C GLY A 73 -8.61 1.65 2.60
N MET A 74 -9.60 1.57 3.50
CA MET A 74 -10.86 2.30 3.31
C MET A 74 -10.68 3.82 3.37
N ALA A 75 -9.71 4.32 4.14
CA ALA A 75 -9.36 5.73 4.20
C ALA A 75 -8.79 6.27 2.86
N ARG A 76 -8.42 5.39 1.93
CA ARG A 76 -7.94 5.74 0.58
C ARG A 76 -9.05 5.88 -0.45
N VAL A 77 -10.27 5.42 -0.17
CA VAL A 77 -11.41 5.58 -1.10
C VAL A 77 -11.76 7.05 -1.21
N VAL A 78 -11.86 7.56 -2.43
CA VAL A 78 -12.16 8.97 -2.73
C VAL A 78 -13.41 9.19 -3.57
N HIS A 79 -13.95 8.16 -4.22
CA HIS A 79 -15.22 8.26 -4.94
C HIS A 79 -15.83 6.87 -5.17
N LEU A 80 -17.15 6.78 -5.08
CA LEU A 80 -17.93 5.59 -5.45
C LEU A 80 -18.90 5.98 -6.56
N ALA A 81 -18.94 5.19 -7.64
CA ALA A 81 -19.87 5.45 -8.74
C ALA A 81 -20.44 4.18 -9.35
N VAL A 82 -21.68 4.27 -9.83
CA VAL A 82 -22.36 3.24 -10.62
C VAL A 82 -22.79 3.92 -11.91
N PRO A 83 -22.14 3.65 -13.06
CA PRO A 83 -22.55 4.26 -14.32
C PRO A 83 -23.88 3.67 -14.80
N GLN A 84 -24.62 4.42 -15.62
CA GLN A 84 -25.88 3.96 -16.21
C GLN A 84 -25.69 2.68 -17.05
N ASN A 85 -24.54 2.60 -17.74
CA ASN A 85 -24.01 1.46 -18.48
C ASN A 85 -22.54 1.73 -18.80
N GLU A 86 -21.84 0.71 -19.30
CA GLU A 86 -20.40 0.79 -19.60
C GLU A 86 -20.10 1.16 -21.06
N SER A 87 -21.03 1.87 -21.70
CA SER A 87 -20.76 2.51 -22.99
C SER A 87 -19.83 3.72 -22.82
N VAL A 88 -19.22 4.15 -23.92
CA VAL A 88 -18.39 5.38 -23.99
C VAL A 88 -19.10 6.57 -23.34
N GLY A 89 -20.38 6.80 -23.68
CA GLY A 89 -21.16 7.90 -23.11
C GLY A 89 -21.50 7.73 -21.62
N GLY A 90 -21.74 6.50 -21.16
CA GLY A 90 -22.03 6.21 -19.75
C GLY A 90 -20.81 6.43 -18.86
N LEU A 91 -19.65 5.93 -19.28
CA LEU A 91 -18.37 6.11 -18.58
C LEU A 91 -17.89 7.57 -18.64
N ALA A 92 -18.03 8.25 -19.78
CA ALA A 92 -17.70 9.67 -19.89
C ALA A 92 -18.52 10.55 -18.94
N ARG A 93 -19.82 10.27 -18.75
CA ARG A 93 -20.66 10.94 -17.74
C ARG A 93 -20.17 10.67 -16.32
N MET A 94 -19.82 9.43 -16.00
CA MET A 94 -19.29 9.05 -14.68
C MET A 94 -17.97 9.75 -14.35
N TYR A 95 -16.99 9.76 -15.27
CA TYR A 95 -15.74 10.50 -15.07
C TYR A 95 -15.98 12.02 -15.06
N GLY A 96 -16.96 12.51 -15.82
CA GLY A 96 -17.43 13.90 -15.75
C GLY A 96 -17.91 14.28 -14.33
N ALA A 97 -18.72 13.43 -13.70
CA ALA A 97 -19.18 13.65 -12.33
C ALA A 97 -18.04 13.65 -11.30
N PHE A 98 -17.08 12.73 -11.42
CA PHE A 98 -15.87 12.75 -10.57
C PHE A 98 -15.13 14.08 -10.67
N ARG A 99 -14.88 14.58 -11.88
CA ARG A 99 -14.17 15.86 -12.12
C ARG A 99 -14.97 17.07 -11.62
N ALA A 100 -16.29 17.03 -11.73
CA ALA A 100 -17.17 18.08 -11.21
C ALA A 100 -17.17 18.16 -9.66
N PHE A 101 -16.97 17.02 -8.98
CA PHE A 101 -16.84 16.96 -7.53
C PHE A 101 -15.45 17.43 -7.05
N ASN A 102 -14.40 17.18 -7.84
CA ASN A 102 -13.01 17.24 -7.41
C ASN A 102 -12.16 18.22 -8.25
N PRO A 103 -12.07 19.52 -7.91
CA PRO A 103 -11.31 20.50 -8.71
C PRO A 103 -9.84 20.14 -8.97
N ALA A 104 -9.19 19.42 -8.04
CA ALA A 104 -7.81 18.93 -8.16
C ALA A 104 -7.63 17.78 -9.17
N TRP A 105 -8.66 17.35 -9.91
CA TRP A 105 -8.58 16.25 -10.88
C TRP A 105 -7.52 16.47 -11.98
N ALA A 106 -7.19 17.73 -12.27
CA ALA A 106 -6.18 18.10 -13.27
C ALA A 106 -4.74 17.84 -12.79
N GLU A 107 -4.53 17.58 -11.49
CA GLU A 107 -3.24 17.22 -10.91
C GLU A 107 -2.98 15.71 -10.92
N THR A 108 -3.96 14.89 -11.33
CA THR A 108 -3.77 13.46 -11.52
C THR A 108 -2.80 13.20 -12.67
N GLN A 109 -1.73 12.46 -12.38
CA GLN A 109 -0.64 12.13 -13.29
C GLN A 109 -0.60 10.64 -13.65
N LEU A 110 -1.17 9.77 -12.80
CA LEU A 110 -1.20 8.33 -13.04
C LEU A 110 -2.54 7.72 -12.61
N LEU A 111 -3.09 6.89 -13.49
CA LEU A 111 -4.32 6.14 -13.33
C LEU A 111 -4.04 4.64 -13.47
N LEU A 112 -4.10 3.93 -12.36
CA LEU A 112 -3.92 2.48 -12.29
C LEU A 112 -5.27 1.77 -12.47
N MET A 113 -5.37 0.87 -13.44
CA MET A 113 -6.61 0.14 -13.74
C MET A 113 -6.40 -1.39 -13.78
N GLY A 114 -7.49 -2.15 -13.66
CA GLY A 114 -7.47 -3.59 -13.91
C GLY A 114 -7.57 -3.94 -15.39
N PRO A 115 -7.09 -5.12 -15.82
CA PRO A 115 -7.15 -5.55 -17.22
C PRO A 115 -8.60 -5.71 -17.74
N GLY A 116 -9.55 -5.98 -16.84
CA GLY A 116 -10.99 -6.05 -17.14
C GLY A 116 -11.72 -4.70 -17.14
N LEU A 117 -11.04 -3.54 -17.18
CA LEU A 117 -11.69 -2.23 -17.27
C LEU A 117 -12.21 -1.97 -18.70
N PRO A 118 -13.51 -1.74 -18.91
CA PRO A 118 -14.05 -1.45 -20.23
C PRO A 118 -13.66 -0.05 -20.71
N GLN A 119 -13.40 0.09 -22.01
CA GLN A 119 -13.17 1.38 -22.70
C GLN A 119 -12.08 2.26 -22.03
N PRO A 120 -10.85 1.76 -21.80
CA PRO A 120 -9.80 2.51 -21.10
C PRO A 120 -9.40 3.83 -21.80
N SER A 121 -9.62 3.94 -23.12
CA SER A 121 -9.47 5.18 -23.88
C SER A 121 -10.38 6.31 -23.39
N VAL A 122 -11.55 6.01 -22.81
CA VAL A 122 -12.49 7.00 -22.25
C VAL A 122 -11.99 7.53 -20.90
N LEU A 123 -11.31 6.68 -20.13
CA LEU A 123 -10.59 7.10 -18.92
C LEU A 123 -9.44 8.05 -19.28
N ALA A 124 -8.61 7.70 -20.27
CA ALA A 124 -7.54 8.56 -20.77
C ALA A 124 -8.07 9.92 -21.30
N GLN A 125 -9.16 9.92 -22.06
CA GLN A 125 -9.81 11.16 -22.53
C GLN A 125 -10.39 12.02 -21.40
N ALA A 126 -10.81 11.42 -20.29
CA ALA A 126 -11.29 12.16 -19.13
C ALA A 126 -10.15 12.81 -18.33
N PHE A 127 -8.96 12.22 -18.34
CA PHE A 127 -7.78 12.70 -17.62
C PHE A 127 -6.58 12.84 -18.58
N PRO A 128 -6.59 13.79 -19.52
CA PRO A 128 -5.60 13.86 -20.61
C PRO A 128 -4.17 14.20 -20.17
N ALA A 129 -3.97 14.62 -18.91
CA ALA A 129 -2.66 14.85 -18.29
C ALA A 129 -2.15 13.64 -17.48
N ALA A 130 -2.97 12.59 -17.34
CA ALA A 130 -2.64 11.38 -16.60
C ALA A 130 -2.26 10.25 -17.55
N GLU A 131 -1.20 9.54 -17.22
CA GLU A 131 -0.88 8.24 -17.82
C GLU A 131 -1.87 7.18 -17.32
N VAL A 132 -2.25 6.22 -18.16
CA VAL A 132 -3.13 5.11 -17.80
C VAL A 132 -2.34 3.80 -17.90
N GLN A 133 -2.12 3.15 -16.76
CA GLN A 133 -1.31 1.92 -16.65
C GLN A 133 -2.10 0.79 -15.99
N LEU A 134 -1.63 -0.45 -16.16
CA LEU A 134 -2.15 -1.60 -15.42
C LEU A 134 -1.69 -1.56 -13.97
N SER A 135 -2.60 -1.91 -13.07
CA SER A 135 -2.35 -2.05 -11.65
C SER A 135 -1.79 -3.43 -11.31
N ILE A 136 -0.62 -3.49 -10.67
CA ILE A 136 -0.07 -4.73 -10.09
C ILE A 136 -1.04 -5.42 -9.11
N PHE A 137 -1.87 -4.66 -8.38
CA PHE A 137 -2.93 -5.24 -7.54
C PHE A 137 -3.90 -6.09 -8.37
N HIS A 138 -4.42 -5.51 -9.45
CA HIS A 138 -5.40 -6.18 -10.30
C HIS A 138 -4.77 -7.28 -11.16
N LEU A 139 -3.53 -7.11 -11.62
CA LEU A 139 -2.76 -8.12 -12.36
C LEU A 139 -2.57 -9.38 -11.51
N CYS A 140 -2.00 -9.25 -10.31
CA CYS A 140 -1.74 -10.40 -9.46
C CYS A 140 -3.04 -11.06 -8.97
N LYS A 141 -4.10 -10.26 -8.70
CA LYS A 141 -5.43 -10.78 -8.35
C LYS A 141 -6.06 -11.57 -9.50
N ASP A 142 -6.03 -11.06 -10.73
CA ASP A 142 -6.55 -11.79 -11.90
C ASP A 142 -5.74 -13.06 -12.16
N LEU A 143 -4.40 -12.97 -12.15
CA LEU A 143 -3.51 -14.12 -12.33
C LEU A 143 -3.77 -15.21 -11.29
N GLN A 144 -3.90 -14.86 -10.01
CA GLN A 144 -4.28 -15.79 -8.94
C GLN A 144 -5.65 -16.44 -9.21
N GLN A 145 -6.66 -15.64 -9.56
CA GLN A 145 -8.01 -16.14 -9.86
C GLN A 145 -8.04 -17.01 -11.12
N GLN A 146 -7.17 -16.77 -12.10
CA GLN A 146 -7.00 -17.64 -13.25
C GLN A 146 -6.38 -18.98 -12.83
N ILE A 147 -5.23 -18.97 -12.14
CA ILE A 147 -4.54 -20.18 -11.65
C ILE A 147 -5.49 -21.09 -10.85
N GLN A 148 -6.27 -20.52 -9.92
CA GLN A 148 -7.24 -21.26 -9.12
C GLN A 148 -8.38 -21.87 -9.96
N ARG A 149 -8.81 -21.20 -11.03
CA ARG A 149 -9.82 -21.72 -11.97
C ARG A 149 -9.31 -22.85 -12.85
N LEU A 150 -7.99 -23.01 -13.00
CA LEU A 150 -7.40 -24.11 -13.77
C LEU A 150 -7.46 -25.46 -13.03
N ALA A 151 -7.77 -25.47 -11.73
CA ALA A 151 -7.91 -26.68 -10.90
C ALA A 151 -6.71 -27.65 -11.08
N LEU A 152 -5.50 -27.09 -10.98
CA LEU A 152 -4.25 -27.82 -11.16
C LEU A 152 -4.02 -28.85 -10.04
N GLU A 153 -3.08 -29.76 -10.25
CA GLU A 153 -2.63 -30.66 -9.19
C GLU A 153 -2.09 -29.85 -8.00
N GLY A 154 -2.47 -30.21 -6.76
CA GLY A 154 -2.29 -29.35 -5.58
C GLY A 154 -0.84 -28.90 -5.32
N CYS A 155 0.15 -29.75 -5.59
CA CYS A 155 1.57 -29.37 -5.50
C CYS A 155 1.96 -28.30 -6.53
N THR A 156 1.44 -28.41 -7.75
CA THR A 156 1.66 -27.47 -8.86
C THR A 156 0.95 -26.15 -8.60
N GLU A 157 -0.31 -26.17 -8.14
CA GLU A 157 -1.03 -24.95 -7.74
C GLU A 157 -0.29 -24.23 -6.60
N HIS A 158 0.12 -24.96 -5.56
CA HIS A 158 0.82 -24.39 -4.41
C HIS A 158 2.15 -23.75 -4.82
N LEU A 159 2.94 -24.41 -5.69
CA LEU A 159 4.20 -23.88 -6.19
C LEU A 159 4.01 -22.58 -7.00
N ILE A 160 3.01 -22.54 -7.90
CA ILE A 160 2.71 -21.35 -8.69
C ILE A 160 2.23 -20.21 -7.78
N LEU A 161 1.36 -20.49 -6.81
CA LEU A 161 0.86 -19.48 -5.87
C LEU A 161 1.94 -18.95 -4.92
N ALA A 162 2.89 -19.79 -4.49
CA ALA A 162 4.06 -19.36 -3.72
C ALA A 162 4.95 -18.42 -4.54
N ALA A 163 5.28 -18.80 -5.79
CA ALA A 163 6.05 -17.96 -6.70
C ALA A 163 5.35 -16.63 -7.04
N LEU A 164 4.01 -16.62 -7.13
CA LEU A 164 3.22 -15.40 -7.25
C LEU A 164 3.36 -14.54 -5.99
N GLY A 165 3.24 -15.13 -4.80
CA GLY A 165 3.47 -14.47 -3.52
C GLY A 165 4.85 -13.80 -3.45
N ASP A 166 5.93 -14.52 -3.77
CA ASP A 166 7.28 -13.96 -3.83
C ASP A 166 7.39 -12.79 -4.82
N THR A 167 6.74 -12.91 -5.97
CA THR A 167 6.72 -11.86 -7.00
C THR A 167 5.98 -10.61 -6.51
N MET A 168 4.84 -10.78 -5.85
CA MET A 168 4.03 -9.71 -5.26
C MET A 168 4.73 -8.98 -4.12
N HIS A 169 5.59 -9.64 -3.35
CA HIS A 169 6.26 -8.99 -2.23
C HIS A 169 7.63 -8.41 -2.60
N ALA A 170 8.44 -9.17 -3.35
CA ALA A 170 9.81 -8.78 -3.69
C ALA A 170 9.88 -7.84 -4.91
N ALA A 171 8.91 -7.91 -5.84
CA ALA A 171 8.80 -7.06 -7.04
C ALA A 171 10.02 -7.03 -8.01
N THR A 172 11.12 -7.72 -7.68
CA THR A 172 12.36 -7.73 -8.45
C THR A 172 12.18 -8.26 -9.87
N GLU A 173 13.09 -7.89 -10.77
CA GLU A 173 13.15 -8.54 -12.08
C GLU A 173 13.41 -10.06 -11.99
N SER A 174 14.24 -10.50 -11.04
CA SER A 174 14.53 -11.93 -10.84
C SER A 174 13.29 -12.73 -10.46
N SER A 175 12.48 -12.28 -9.49
CA SER A 175 11.23 -12.95 -9.10
C SER A 175 10.21 -12.95 -10.24
N ARG A 176 10.02 -11.83 -10.94
CA ARG A 176 9.13 -11.75 -12.11
C ARG A 176 9.54 -12.68 -13.25
N ARG A 177 10.84 -12.71 -13.61
CA ARG A 177 11.38 -13.63 -14.64
C ARG A 177 11.24 -15.09 -14.22
N LYS A 178 11.44 -15.43 -12.95
CA LYS A 178 11.20 -16.78 -12.40
C LYS A 178 9.74 -17.18 -12.51
N MET A 179 8.81 -16.31 -12.09
CA MET A 179 7.36 -16.57 -12.18
C MET A 179 6.91 -16.74 -13.64
N HIS A 180 7.40 -15.89 -14.54
CA HIS A 180 7.12 -16.01 -15.98
C HIS A 180 7.63 -17.34 -16.56
N ALA A 181 8.87 -17.74 -16.24
CA ALA A 181 9.43 -19.02 -16.68
C ALA A 181 8.64 -20.21 -16.11
N LEU A 182 8.30 -20.15 -14.81
CA LEU A 182 7.56 -21.20 -14.12
C LEU A 182 6.15 -21.39 -14.69
N LEU A 183 5.43 -20.31 -15.01
CA LEU A 183 4.16 -20.41 -15.73
C LEU A 183 4.38 -21.00 -17.13
N ARG A 184 5.35 -20.51 -17.90
CA ARG A 184 5.65 -20.98 -19.27
C ARG A 184 5.97 -22.48 -19.31
N ASP A 185 6.68 -22.99 -18.31
CA ASP A 185 7.17 -24.37 -18.29
C ASP A 185 6.13 -25.36 -17.76
N LEU A 186 5.13 -24.89 -16.99
CA LEU A 186 4.06 -25.72 -16.41
C LEU A 186 2.74 -25.67 -17.19
N MET A 187 2.46 -24.57 -17.91
CA MET A 187 1.17 -24.33 -18.58
C MET A 187 1.24 -24.64 -20.08
N THR A 188 0.12 -25.08 -20.67
CA THR A 188 0.03 -25.24 -22.13
C THR A 188 -0.02 -23.89 -22.85
N PRO A 189 0.37 -23.80 -24.14
CA PRO A 189 0.34 -22.54 -24.91
C PRO A 189 -1.04 -21.85 -24.91
N ASP A 190 -2.12 -22.62 -24.98
CA ASP A 190 -3.49 -22.09 -24.98
C ASP A 190 -3.84 -21.42 -23.63
N LEU A 191 -3.36 -21.98 -22.51
CA LEU A 191 -3.55 -21.41 -21.17
C LEU A 191 -2.64 -20.20 -20.94
N LEU A 192 -1.39 -20.24 -21.43
CA LEU A 192 -0.46 -19.11 -21.35
C LEU A 192 -1.00 -17.85 -22.04
N SER A 193 -1.73 -18.02 -23.14
CA SER A 193 -2.37 -16.91 -23.86
C SER A 193 -3.42 -16.19 -23.03
N GLN A 194 -4.12 -16.92 -22.14
CA GLN A 194 -5.18 -16.41 -21.26
C GLN A 194 -4.59 -15.75 -19.99
N LEU A 195 -3.52 -16.33 -19.45
CA LEU A 195 -2.81 -15.84 -18.25
C LEU A 195 -2.06 -14.52 -18.46
N HIS A 196 -1.99 -14.00 -19.70
CA HIS A 196 -1.33 -12.75 -20.07
C HIS A 196 0.08 -12.56 -19.45
N VAL A 197 0.85 -13.65 -19.37
CA VAL A 197 2.10 -13.72 -18.57
C VAL A 197 3.16 -12.67 -18.93
N HIS A 198 3.12 -12.14 -20.15
CA HIS A 198 3.98 -11.05 -20.62
C HIS A 198 3.94 -9.79 -19.73
N TRP A 199 2.82 -9.49 -19.04
CA TRP A 199 2.74 -8.38 -18.08
C TRP A 199 3.61 -8.56 -16.83
N LEU A 200 4.14 -9.77 -16.58
CA LEU A 200 5.17 -9.99 -15.55
C LEU A 200 6.51 -9.37 -15.96
N LEU A 201 6.81 -9.32 -17.27
CA LEU A 201 8.09 -8.85 -17.80
C LEU A 201 8.10 -7.34 -18.08
N ASP A 202 6.93 -6.72 -18.21
CA ASP A 202 6.77 -5.27 -18.34
C ASP A 202 7.38 -4.53 -17.14
N ASP A 203 8.28 -3.58 -17.36
CA ASP A 203 8.93 -2.84 -16.28
C ASP A 203 8.15 -1.62 -15.79
N GLU A 204 7.28 -1.05 -16.63
CA GLU A 204 6.50 0.16 -16.32
C GLU A 204 5.39 -0.18 -15.34
N ILE A 205 4.67 -1.29 -15.57
CA ILE A 205 3.65 -1.82 -14.66
C ILE A 205 4.21 -2.00 -13.24
N TRP A 206 5.45 -2.47 -13.11
CA TRP A 206 6.07 -2.79 -11.81
C TRP A 206 6.89 -1.65 -11.21
N ALA A 207 7.15 -0.56 -11.95
CA ALA A 207 8.02 0.53 -11.53
C ALA A 207 7.61 1.13 -10.17
N MET A 208 6.34 1.51 -10.03
CA MET A 208 5.78 2.04 -8.78
C MET A 208 5.70 1.02 -7.63
N HIS A 209 6.09 -0.23 -7.85
CA HIS A 209 6.03 -1.31 -6.86
C HIS A 209 7.39 -1.82 -6.40
N LYS A 210 8.43 -1.76 -7.24
CA LYS A 210 9.82 -2.08 -6.90
C LYS A 210 10.36 -1.32 -5.68
N GLU A 211 9.84 -0.11 -5.43
CA GLU A 211 10.22 0.79 -4.32
C GLU A 211 9.55 0.44 -2.97
N ARG A 212 8.66 -0.55 -2.91
CA ARG A 212 8.04 -0.98 -1.65
C ARG A 212 8.89 -2.04 -0.96
N THR A 213 9.15 -1.85 0.33
CA THR A 213 9.62 -2.94 1.19
C THR A 213 8.59 -4.06 1.26
N TRP A 214 9.03 -5.28 1.55
CA TRP A 214 8.16 -6.47 1.68
C TRP A 214 6.87 -6.22 2.50
N GLY A 215 6.99 -5.59 3.68
CA GLY A 215 5.85 -5.26 4.54
C GLY A 215 4.92 -4.19 3.95
N GLN A 216 5.46 -3.21 3.22
CA GLN A 216 4.64 -2.22 2.50
C GLN A 216 3.91 -2.85 1.31
N SER A 217 4.53 -3.80 0.60
CA SER A 217 3.88 -4.57 -0.45
C SER A 217 2.74 -5.42 0.11
N SER A 218 2.99 -6.20 1.16
CA SER A 218 1.97 -6.99 1.86
C SER A 218 0.78 -6.13 2.31
N ASN A 219 1.05 -5.03 3.02
CA ASN A 219 0.00 -4.12 3.48
C ASN A 219 -0.77 -3.48 2.31
N TYR A 220 -0.11 -3.10 1.22
CA TYR A 220 -0.76 -2.54 0.02
C TYR A 220 -1.76 -3.53 -0.62
N PHE A 221 -1.34 -4.79 -0.84
CA PHE A 221 -2.24 -5.81 -1.39
C PHE A 221 -3.37 -6.17 -0.41
N LYS A 222 -3.07 -6.32 0.89
CA LYS A 222 -4.05 -6.61 1.94
C LYS A 222 -5.12 -5.52 2.06
N ASP A 223 -4.71 -4.25 2.12
CA ASP A 223 -5.61 -3.09 2.22
C ASP A 223 -6.55 -3.00 1.01
N LEU A 224 -6.01 -3.18 -0.20
CA LEU A 224 -6.82 -3.16 -1.43
C LEU A 224 -7.76 -4.36 -1.52
N GLU A 225 -7.35 -5.54 -1.05
CA GLU A 225 -8.24 -6.70 -1.01
C GLU A 225 -9.40 -6.49 -0.03
N ILE A 226 -9.13 -6.05 1.20
CA ILE A 226 -10.14 -5.70 2.22
C ILE A 226 -11.19 -4.75 1.61
N VAL A 227 -10.75 -3.66 0.98
CA VAL A 227 -11.66 -2.64 0.44
C VAL A 227 -12.44 -3.16 -0.75
N THR A 228 -11.76 -3.74 -1.74
CA THR A 228 -12.42 -4.16 -2.98
C THR A 228 -13.40 -5.30 -2.72
N GLN A 229 -13.04 -6.26 -1.87
CA GLN A 229 -13.92 -7.37 -1.50
C GLN A 229 -15.09 -6.91 -0.63
N GLY A 230 -14.85 -6.08 0.39
CA GLY A 230 -15.92 -5.56 1.27
C GLY A 230 -16.96 -4.73 0.52
N LEU A 231 -16.52 -3.82 -0.36
CA LEU A 231 -17.44 -3.03 -1.20
C LEU A 231 -18.16 -3.90 -2.24
N SER A 232 -17.48 -4.89 -2.82
CA SER A 232 -18.07 -5.85 -3.78
C SER A 232 -19.16 -6.71 -3.15
N GLN A 233 -18.95 -7.21 -1.92
CA GLN A 233 -19.95 -7.98 -1.18
C GLN A 233 -21.23 -7.15 -0.91
N ILE A 234 -21.07 -5.90 -0.46
CA ILE A 234 -22.21 -4.99 -0.24
C ILE A 234 -22.94 -4.70 -1.55
N PHE A 235 -22.21 -4.48 -2.65
CA PHE A 235 -22.79 -4.23 -3.97
C PHE A 235 -23.54 -5.46 -4.54
N SER A 236 -23.04 -6.66 -4.24
CA SER A 236 -23.61 -7.93 -4.71
C SER A 236 -24.86 -8.39 -3.95
N SER A 237 -25.22 -7.73 -2.85
CA SER A 237 -26.32 -8.12 -1.95
C SER A 237 -27.74 -8.08 -2.54
N GLY A 238 -27.92 -7.65 -3.79
CA GLY A 238 -29.22 -7.65 -4.48
C GLY A 238 -30.18 -6.51 -4.06
N LEU A 239 -29.72 -5.57 -3.25
CA LEU A 239 -30.50 -4.41 -2.79
C LEU A 239 -30.84 -3.43 -3.93
N SER A 240 -31.78 -2.52 -3.67
CA SER A 240 -32.00 -1.35 -4.55
C SER A 240 -30.76 -0.45 -4.55
N LEU A 241 -30.60 0.40 -5.57
CA LEU A 241 -29.38 1.20 -5.71
C LEU A 241 -29.28 2.27 -4.60
N GLU A 242 -30.42 2.81 -4.18
CA GLU A 242 -30.60 3.72 -3.05
C GLU A 242 -30.10 3.09 -1.75
N SER A 243 -30.57 1.86 -1.47
CA SER A 243 -30.21 1.10 -0.27
C SER A 243 -28.74 0.67 -0.31
N CYS A 244 -28.25 0.21 -1.46
CA CYS A 244 -26.86 -0.19 -1.66
C CYS A 244 -25.88 0.98 -1.43
N ILE A 245 -26.13 2.15 -2.03
CA ILE A 245 -25.30 3.35 -1.82
C ILE A 245 -25.33 3.79 -0.34
N THR A 246 -26.48 3.68 0.32
CA THR A 246 -26.60 3.92 1.76
C THR A 246 -25.74 2.96 2.58
N SER A 247 -25.78 1.65 2.28
CA SER A 247 -24.95 0.65 2.95
C SER A 247 -23.45 0.83 2.68
N LEU A 248 -23.06 1.21 1.46
CA LEU A 248 -21.66 1.54 1.13
C LEU A 248 -21.16 2.76 1.91
N ALA A 249 -21.97 3.81 2.02
CA ALA A 249 -21.65 5.00 2.81
C ALA A 249 -21.53 4.68 4.31
N GLN A 250 -22.46 3.91 4.87
CA GLN A 250 -22.42 3.45 6.26
C GLN A 250 -21.20 2.56 6.54
N TYR A 251 -20.84 1.67 5.61
CA TYR A 251 -19.67 0.81 5.74
C TYR A 251 -18.36 1.62 5.70
N TYR A 252 -18.22 2.53 4.74
CA TYR A 252 -17.10 3.48 4.70
C TYR A 252 -16.96 4.23 6.03
N GLN A 253 -18.05 4.82 6.52
CA GLN A 253 -18.05 5.60 7.76
C GLN A 253 -17.70 4.73 8.98
N LYS A 254 -18.24 3.51 9.08
CA LYS A 254 -17.90 2.52 10.13
C LYS A 254 -16.42 2.15 10.11
N CYS A 255 -15.82 1.99 8.93
CA CYS A 255 -14.40 1.68 8.80
C CYS A 255 -13.51 2.87 9.19
N VAL A 256 -13.81 4.08 8.69
CA VAL A 256 -12.99 5.27 8.95
C VAL A 256 -13.12 5.74 10.41
N SER A 257 -14.31 5.69 11.02
CA SER A 257 -14.50 6.05 12.43
C SER A 257 -13.83 5.09 13.42
N LYS A 258 -13.54 3.84 13.01
CA LYS A 258 -12.77 2.89 13.83
C LYS A 258 -11.26 3.18 13.86
N SER A 259 -10.75 4.00 12.94
CA SER A 259 -9.32 4.31 12.82
C SER A 259 -8.87 5.54 13.64
N ALA A 260 -9.72 6.09 14.51
CA ALA A 260 -9.42 7.27 15.32
C ALA A 260 -8.97 6.87 16.76
N PRO A 261 -7.78 7.30 17.24
CA PRO A 261 -7.32 6.96 18.59
C PRO A 261 -8.02 7.75 19.70
N ASN A 262 -8.34 7.07 20.81
CA ASN A 262 -8.68 7.72 22.08
C ASN A 262 -7.39 8.23 22.76
N ALA A 263 -7.40 9.45 23.27
CA ALA A 263 -6.23 10.08 23.89
C ALA A 263 -6.13 9.84 25.40
N VAL A 264 -4.98 9.32 25.86
CA VAL A 264 -4.51 9.41 27.26
C VAL A 264 -3.00 9.68 27.26
N ILE A 265 -2.53 10.43 28.26
CA ILE A 265 -1.24 11.15 28.29
C ILE A 265 -0.08 10.24 28.73
N CYS A 266 1.09 10.40 28.10
CA CYS A 266 2.36 9.78 28.51
C CYS A 266 3.17 10.67 29.48
N SER A 267 3.93 10.03 30.38
CA SER A 267 4.96 10.67 31.23
C SER A 267 6.37 10.27 30.78
N ALA A 268 7.35 11.15 31.00
CA ALA A 268 8.69 11.10 30.42
C ALA A 268 9.72 10.25 31.23
N PRO A 269 10.92 9.91 30.67
CA PRO A 269 11.75 8.78 31.10
C PRO A 269 13.09 9.17 31.79
N HIS A 270 13.90 8.17 32.19
CA HIS A 270 15.34 8.31 32.48
C HIS A 270 16.12 6.96 32.28
N PRO A 271 17.47 6.92 32.30
CA PRO A 271 18.31 6.06 31.42
C PRO A 271 18.98 4.88 32.20
N ASP A 272 19.96 4.08 31.74
CA ASP A 272 21.17 4.41 30.95
C ASP A 272 22.03 3.16 30.54
N HIS A 273 23.06 3.39 29.70
CA HIS A 273 24.27 2.57 29.43
C HIS A 273 24.13 1.30 28.53
N SER A 274 25.13 0.88 27.71
CA SER A 274 26.56 1.24 27.61
C SER A 274 27.12 1.16 26.15
N CYS A 275 28.41 1.50 25.98
CA CYS A 275 29.01 2.00 24.72
C CYS A 275 29.88 0.99 23.92
N GLN A 276 29.56 0.76 22.63
CA GLN A 276 30.58 0.30 21.64
C GLN A 276 30.27 0.55 20.13
N ARG A 277 29.25 1.34 19.73
CA ARG A 277 28.76 1.47 18.31
C ARG A 277 28.83 2.88 17.68
N LYS A 278 29.74 3.72 18.16
CA LYS A 278 29.75 5.20 17.99
C LYS A 278 30.06 5.78 16.60
N THR A 279 29.75 5.11 15.49
CA THR A 279 29.84 5.73 14.14
C THR A 279 28.57 5.50 13.34
N ASP A 280 28.11 4.25 13.29
CA ASP A 280 26.87 3.84 12.61
C ASP A 280 25.66 4.57 13.21
N GLU A 281 25.68 4.78 14.54
CA GLU A 281 24.70 5.54 15.30
C GLU A 281 24.54 6.99 14.80
N HIS A 282 25.57 7.64 14.24
CA HIS A 282 25.48 9.07 13.91
C HIS A 282 24.60 9.38 12.69
N ILE A 283 24.63 8.55 11.64
CA ILE A 283 23.73 8.72 10.50
C ILE A 283 22.32 8.33 10.92
N GLU A 284 22.13 7.19 11.58
CA GLU A 284 20.82 6.74 12.08
C GLU A 284 20.18 7.75 13.02
N GLN A 285 20.96 8.32 13.96
CA GLN A 285 20.49 9.34 14.88
C GLN A 285 20.15 10.64 14.14
N SER A 286 20.97 11.09 13.18
CA SER A 286 20.63 12.29 12.39
C SER A 286 19.36 12.11 11.54
N LEU A 287 19.12 10.91 11.01
CA LEU A 287 17.86 10.55 10.34
C LEU A 287 16.68 10.57 11.33
N ARG A 288 16.85 10.04 12.55
CA ARG A 288 15.81 10.06 13.58
C ARG A 288 15.54 11.46 14.13
N ASP A 289 16.55 12.31 14.26
CA ASP A 289 16.42 13.65 14.86
C ASP A 289 15.82 14.66 13.88
N ILE A 290 16.23 14.57 12.60
CA ILE A 290 15.85 15.56 11.58
C ILE A 290 14.59 15.14 10.82
N CYS A 291 14.42 13.85 10.49
CA CYS A 291 13.27 13.41 9.69
C CYS A 291 12.03 13.12 10.54
N THR A 292 10.82 13.40 10.01
CA THR A 292 9.57 12.80 10.50
C THR A 292 9.68 11.27 10.51
N GLU A 293 9.02 10.58 11.44
CA GLU A 293 9.20 9.13 11.61
C GLU A 293 9.02 8.30 10.32
N PRO A 294 8.04 8.59 9.43
CA PRO A 294 7.92 7.87 8.16
C PRO A 294 9.12 8.08 7.24
N ALA A 295 9.65 9.31 7.16
CA ALA A 295 10.85 9.62 6.39
C ALA A 295 12.11 9.00 7.01
N ALA A 296 12.25 9.06 8.34
CA ALA A 296 13.33 8.41 9.08
C ALA A 296 13.34 6.91 8.77
N ARG A 297 12.19 6.23 8.88
CA ARG A 297 12.05 4.80 8.56
C ARG A 297 12.43 4.46 7.11
N LEU A 298 11.99 5.25 6.13
CA LEU A 298 12.35 5.02 4.72
C LEU A 298 13.86 5.16 4.51
N CYS A 299 14.46 6.25 5.01
CA CYS A 299 15.91 6.48 4.91
C CYS A 299 16.72 5.44 5.70
N LEU A 300 16.25 4.98 6.87
CA LEU A 300 16.87 3.90 7.64
C LEU A 300 16.81 2.56 6.90
N SER A 301 15.72 2.27 6.18
CA SER A 301 15.65 1.07 5.33
C SER A 301 16.63 1.12 4.15
N GLU A 302 16.79 2.30 3.54
CA GLU A 302 17.83 2.54 2.52
C GLU A 302 19.25 2.42 3.12
N PHE A 303 19.47 2.96 4.32
CA PHE A 303 20.77 2.88 5.01
C PHE A 303 21.14 1.45 5.42
N ALA A 304 20.16 0.65 5.84
CA ALA A 304 20.36 -0.77 6.15
C ALA A 304 20.75 -1.60 4.91
N VAL A 305 20.42 -1.14 3.69
CA VAL A 305 20.95 -1.72 2.44
C VAL A 305 22.39 -1.27 2.21
N VAL A 306 22.71 0.02 2.41
CA VAL A 306 24.07 0.59 2.32
C VAL A 306 25.05 -0.17 3.23
N GLN A 307 24.69 -0.37 4.50
CA GLN A 307 25.48 -1.12 5.50
C GLN A 307 25.76 -2.59 5.14
N LYS A 308 24.96 -3.18 4.25
CA LYS A 308 25.03 -4.61 3.86
C LYS A 308 25.53 -4.83 2.44
N SER A 309 25.83 -3.76 1.71
CA SER A 309 26.18 -3.81 0.28
C SER A 309 27.62 -3.35 0.04
N VAL A 310 28.27 -3.92 -0.97
CA VAL A 310 29.50 -3.36 -1.52
C VAL A 310 29.13 -2.12 -2.34
N GLN A 311 29.86 -1.03 -2.11
CA GLN A 311 29.63 0.28 -2.73
C GLN A 311 30.80 0.62 -3.66
N LEU A 312 30.51 1.10 -4.86
CA LEU A 312 31.52 1.63 -5.79
C LEU A 312 31.20 3.09 -6.10
N ILE A 313 32.13 4.00 -5.79
CA ILE A 313 31.96 5.44 -5.96
C ILE A 313 32.99 5.94 -6.97
N GLY A 314 32.53 6.37 -8.15
CA GLY A 314 33.35 6.89 -9.24
C GLY A 314 33.23 8.41 -9.38
N THR A 315 34.36 9.10 -9.56
CA THR A 315 34.44 10.56 -9.67
C THR A 315 34.28 11.07 -11.11
N GLY A 316 33.37 12.03 -11.29
CA GLY A 316 33.22 12.86 -12.49
C GLY A 316 33.27 14.35 -12.14
N GLU A 317 33.35 15.23 -13.15
CA GLU A 317 33.67 16.66 -12.95
C GLU A 317 32.62 17.44 -12.11
N ASP A 318 31.32 17.13 -12.25
CA ASP A 318 30.23 17.79 -11.52
C ASP A 318 29.32 16.83 -10.70
N ALA A 319 29.48 15.51 -10.86
CA ALA A 319 28.64 14.52 -10.16
C ALA A 319 29.40 13.21 -9.93
N LEU A 320 29.09 12.49 -8.83
CA LEU A 320 29.63 11.15 -8.59
C LEU A 320 28.68 10.09 -9.11
N SER A 321 29.23 9.05 -9.73
CA SER A 321 28.49 7.82 -10.03
C SER A 321 28.61 6.88 -8.84
N VAL A 322 27.52 6.69 -8.11
CA VAL A 322 27.44 5.78 -6.97
C VAL A 322 26.70 4.52 -7.42
N GLN A 323 27.36 3.37 -7.32
CA GLN A 323 26.77 2.06 -7.54
C GLN A 323 26.61 1.34 -6.20
N VAL A 324 25.37 0.93 -5.89
CA VAL A 324 25.02 0.12 -4.71
C VAL A 324 24.24 -1.08 -5.24
N LEU A 325 24.81 -2.28 -5.12
CA LEU A 325 24.34 -3.49 -5.81
C LEU A 325 24.46 -3.36 -7.34
N GLU A 326 23.42 -3.70 -8.11
CA GLU A 326 23.43 -3.70 -9.58
C GLU A 326 23.08 -2.32 -10.18
N ASP A 327 22.56 -1.39 -9.37
CA ASP A 327 22.08 -0.07 -9.82
C ASP A 327 23.16 1.02 -9.67
N ALA A 328 23.36 1.83 -10.72
CA ALA A 328 24.32 2.94 -10.74
C ALA A 328 23.62 4.28 -11.03
N HIS A 329 23.79 5.26 -10.14
CA HIS A 329 23.12 6.55 -10.23
C HIS A 329 24.06 7.73 -9.94
N ARG A 330 23.74 8.90 -10.50
CA ARG A 330 24.47 10.14 -10.28
C ARG A 330 23.90 10.89 -9.07
N VAL A 331 24.78 11.31 -8.16
CA VAL A 331 24.47 12.17 -7.01
C VAL A 331 25.11 13.54 -7.22
N ASP A 332 24.36 14.61 -6.95
CA ASP A 332 24.87 15.98 -6.99
C ASP A 332 25.78 16.27 -5.80
N LEU A 333 27.01 16.70 -6.09
CA LEU A 333 28.00 17.11 -5.10
C LEU A 333 27.60 18.38 -4.32
N LYS A 334 26.75 19.23 -4.89
CA LYS A 334 26.33 20.50 -4.28
C LYS A 334 25.14 20.29 -3.35
N GLY A 335 25.46 19.94 -2.10
CA GLY A 335 24.47 19.86 -1.02
C GLY A 335 23.80 18.50 -0.85
N LEU A 336 24.17 17.49 -1.65
CA LEU A 336 23.78 16.07 -1.47
C LEU A 336 22.26 15.82 -1.40
N SER A 337 21.45 16.74 -1.94
CA SER A 337 19.99 16.70 -1.86
C SER A 337 19.34 16.01 -3.07
N SER A 338 20.05 15.89 -4.19
CA SER A 338 19.54 15.32 -5.43
C SER A 338 20.34 14.12 -5.94
N CYS A 339 19.62 13.14 -6.48
CA CYS A 339 20.14 11.94 -7.10
C CYS A 339 19.23 11.52 -8.27
N THR A 340 19.81 10.92 -9.31
CA THR A 340 19.04 10.42 -10.47
C THR A 340 18.21 9.17 -10.20
N CYS A 341 18.28 8.58 -9.00
CA CYS A 341 17.46 7.40 -8.69
C CYS A 341 16.01 7.77 -8.39
N HIS A 342 15.09 6.87 -8.72
CA HIS A 342 13.65 7.09 -8.62
C HIS A 342 13.22 7.47 -7.17
N PHE A 343 13.76 6.79 -6.16
CA PHE A 343 13.52 7.12 -4.75
C PHE A 343 13.74 8.60 -4.42
N ASN A 344 14.87 9.20 -4.82
CA ASN A 344 15.12 10.61 -4.53
C ASN A 344 14.24 11.54 -5.39
N GLN A 345 14.02 11.20 -6.67
CA GLN A 345 13.16 12.01 -7.55
C GLN A 345 11.69 12.04 -7.10
N VAL A 346 11.18 10.94 -6.54
CA VAL A 346 9.78 10.82 -6.09
C VAL A 346 9.59 11.26 -4.65
N PHE A 347 10.45 10.81 -3.73
CA PHE A 347 10.29 11.12 -2.31
C PHE A 347 10.99 12.40 -1.88
N GLN A 348 11.98 12.92 -2.61
CA GLN A 348 12.84 14.03 -2.17
C GLN A 348 13.48 13.76 -0.79
N LEU A 349 13.90 12.51 -0.61
CA LEU A 349 14.58 11.98 0.57
C LEU A 349 15.99 11.46 0.22
N PRO A 350 16.90 11.37 1.20
CA PRO A 350 18.16 10.64 1.08
C PRO A 350 17.91 9.18 0.68
N CYS A 351 18.25 8.85 -0.56
CA CYS A 351 18.30 7.48 -1.06
C CYS A 351 19.59 6.76 -0.62
N ARG A 352 19.66 5.43 -0.82
CA ARG A 352 20.89 4.65 -0.58
C ARG A 352 22.15 5.24 -1.21
N HIS A 353 22.07 5.91 -2.37
CA HIS A 353 23.23 6.52 -3.02
C HIS A 353 23.75 7.76 -2.28
N ILE A 354 22.84 8.59 -1.76
CA ILE A 354 23.18 9.77 -0.92
C ILE A 354 23.70 9.29 0.44
N LEU A 355 23.06 8.26 1.01
CA LEU A 355 23.44 7.67 2.29
C LEU A 355 24.79 6.95 2.24
N ALA A 356 25.11 6.26 1.14
CA ALA A 356 26.43 5.69 0.86
C ALA A 356 27.54 6.75 0.81
N MET A 357 27.25 7.92 0.22
CA MET A 357 28.18 9.04 0.25
C MET A 357 28.36 9.63 1.66
N LEU A 358 27.28 9.79 2.43
CA LEU A 358 27.34 10.25 3.81
C LEU A 358 28.16 9.29 4.69
N ASP A 359 27.99 7.98 4.52
CA ASP A 359 28.73 6.91 5.19
C ASP A 359 30.23 6.96 4.86
N SER A 360 30.56 6.96 3.56
CA SER A 360 31.93 7.05 3.06
C SER A 360 32.65 8.32 3.51
N ASP A 361 31.97 9.47 3.49
CA ASP A 361 32.53 10.77 3.91
C ASP A 361 32.48 11.00 5.44
N ARG A 362 31.85 10.10 6.20
CA ARG A 362 31.56 10.23 7.64
C ARG A 362 30.81 11.53 8.00
N LYS A 363 29.83 11.90 7.16
CA LYS A 363 28.96 13.07 7.33
C LYS A 363 27.59 12.64 7.84
N THR A 364 26.98 13.46 8.68
CA THR A 364 25.58 13.29 9.09
C THR A 364 24.63 14.03 8.16
N LEU A 365 23.36 13.63 8.16
CA LEU A 365 22.30 14.37 7.46
C LEU A 365 22.24 15.82 7.98
N GLN A 366 22.08 16.78 7.07
CA GLN A 366 21.78 18.18 7.40
C GLN A 366 20.34 18.53 7.00
N PRO A 367 19.62 19.41 7.71
CA PRO A 367 18.22 19.75 7.39
C PRO A 367 18.02 20.27 5.96
N GLU A 368 19.01 20.97 5.40
CA GLU A 368 18.98 21.55 4.05
C GLU A 368 18.99 20.49 2.94
N MET A 369 19.35 19.25 3.28
CA MET A 369 19.29 18.09 2.38
C MET A 369 17.86 17.56 2.20
N LEU A 370 16.89 18.06 2.98
CA LEU A 370 15.50 17.62 3.00
C LEU A 370 14.53 18.73 2.60
N SER A 371 13.50 18.36 1.85
CA SER A 371 12.29 19.19 1.73
C SER A 371 11.62 19.35 3.10
N ARG A 372 11.11 20.56 3.40
CA ARG A 372 10.51 20.92 4.70
C ARG A 372 9.39 19.97 5.15
N GLN A 373 8.67 19.37 4.20
CA GLN A 373 7.58 18.40 4.47
C GLN A 373 8.05 17.13 5.22
N TRP A 374 9.36 16.85 5.22
CA TRP A 374 9.94 15.68 5.86
C TRP A 374 10.71 15.99 7.15
N GLN A 375 10.80 17.27 7.55
CA GLN A 375 11.53 17.67 8.76
C GLN A 375 10.64 17.55 10.01
N LYS A 376 11.21 17.05 11.12
CA LYS A 376 10.54 17.01 12.43
C LYS A 376 10.17 18.43 12.90
N GLY A 377 8.99 18.57 13.50
CA GLY A 377 8.42 19.87 13.89
C GLY A 377 7.37 20.42 12.91
N CYS A 378 7.02 19.67 11.87
CA CYS A 378 5.74 19.80 11.16
C CYS A 378 4.95 18.49 11.38
N ASP A 379 3.64 18.61 11.65
CA ASP A 379 2.86 17.60 12.39
C ASP A 379 2.66 16.25 11.67
N ALA A 380 3.20 15.15 12.23
CA ALA A 380 2.70 13.78 12.01
C ALA A 380 3.34 12.71 12.94
N HIS A 381 2.51 11.78 13.43
CA HIS A 381 2.86 10.53 14.13
C HIS A 381 1.80 9.45 13.77
N GLN A 382 2.01 8.13 13.81
CA GLN A 382 3.18 7.22 13.77
C GLN A 382 2.63 5.81 13.42
N ALA A 383 3.43 4.87 12.88
CA ALA A 383 2.92 3.54 12.46
C ALA A 383 3.97 2.40 12.52
N GLU A 384 3.51 1.17 12.81
CA GLU A 384 4.33 -0.06 13.06
C GLU A 384 4.07 -1.23 12.07
N GLN A 385 4.73 -2.39 12.28
CA GLN A 385 5.12 -3.41 11.27
C GLN A 385 4.37 -4.76 11.38
N TYR A 386 4.34 -5.56 10.29
CA TYR A 386 3.88 -6.97 10.28
C TYR A 386 4.62 -7.86 9.25
N GLY A 387 4.74 -9.15 9.56
CA GLY A 387 5.47 -10.19 8.80
C GLY A 387 4.63 -11.02 7.79
N ALA A 388 5.24 -12.09 7.26
CA ALA A 388 4.81 -12.74 6.01
C ALA A 388 4.34 -14.19 6.19
N ASP A 389 3.03 -14.43 6.05
CA ASP A 389 2.45 -15.71 5.56
C ASP A 389 0.98 -15.53 5.14
N GLY A 390 0.23 -14.68 5.87
CA GLY A 390 -1.22 -14.52 5.69
C GLY A 390 -1.72 -13.88 4.38
N LEU A 391 -0.86 -13.35 3.48
CA LEU A 391 -1.34 -12.65 2.27
C LEU A 391 -2.06 -13.61 1.30
N LEU A 392 -1.55 -14.84 1.16
CA LEU A 392 -2.14 -15.85 0.30
C LEU A 392 -3.51 -16.33 0.80
N GLU A 393 -3.80 -16.24 2.10
CA GLU A 393 -5.14 -16.50 2.66
C GLU A 393 -6.10 -15.31 2.54
N VAL A 394 -5.59 -14.07 2.70
CA VAL A 394 -6.37 -12.83 2.52
C VAL A 394 -6.96 -12.75 1.11
N LEU A 395 -6.20 -13.16 0.09
CA LEU A 395 -6.65 -13.16 -1.31
C LEU A 395 -7.52 -14.37 -1.69
N LYS A 396 -7.65 -15.38 -0.81
CA LYS A 396 -8.42 -16.62 -1.04
C LYS A 396 -9.83 -16.60 -0.45
N SER A 397 -10.15 -15.67 0.46
CA SER A 397 -11.25 -15.86 1.42
C SER A 397 -12.43 -14.90 1.23
N SER A 398 -13.65 -15.45 1.30
CA SER A 398 -14.85 -14.67 1.59
C SER A 398 -14.84 -14.26 3.06
N TRP A 399 -14.56 -12.98 3.32
CA TRP A 399 -14.47 -12.40 4.67
C TRP A 399 -15.57 -12.88 5.62
N ASN A 400 -15.17 -13.40 6.78
CA ASN A 400 -16.03 -13.70 7.91
C ASN A 400 -15.28 -13.52 9.25
N GLU A 401 -16.01 -13.53 10.37
CA GLU A 401 -15.44 -13.30 11.71
C GLU A 401 -14.50 -14.41 12.18
N SER A 402 -14.53 -15.59 11.55
CA SER A 402 -13.60 -16.68 11.81
C SER A 402 -12.24 -16.45 11.16
N LEU A 403 -12.19 -15.77 10.01
CA LEU A 403 -10.96 -15.43 9.31
C LEU A 403 -10.11 -14.44 10.13
N ASP A 404 -10.75 -13.42 10.71
CA ASP A 404 -10.07 -12.41 11.53
C ASP A 404 -9.41 -13.06 12.77
N LYS A 405 -10.12 -14.01 13.40
CA LYS A 405 -9.58 -14.83 14.50
C LYS A 405 -8.47 -15.76 14.02
N SER A 406 -8.60 -16.38 12.84
CA SER A 406 -7.57 -17.27 12.29
C SER A 406 -6.28 -16.53 11.94
N LEU A 407 -6.37 -15.31 11.40
CA LEU A 407 -5.21 -14.48 11.08
C LEU A 407 -4.49 -14.04 12.37
N VAL A 408 -5.23 -13.71 13.43
CA VAL A 408 -4.64 -13.39 14.75
C VAL A 408 -3.99 -14.62 15.38
N VAL A 409 -4.62 -15.80 15.34
CA VAL A 409 -4.06 -17.04 15.88
C VAL A 409 -2.83 -17.49 15.09
N SER A 410 -2.84 -17.42 13.76
CA SER A 410 -1.70 -17.71 12.90
C SER A 410 -0.52 -16.77 13.22
N PHE A 411 -0.77 -15.46 13.31
CA PHE A 411 0.23 -14.47 13.72
C PHE A 411 0.84 -14.81 15.09
N LEU A 412 0.02 -15.02 16.12
CA LEU A 412 0.50 -15.36 17.46
C LEU A 412 1.29 -16.69 17.48
N THR A 413 0.92 -17.67 16.67
CA THR A 413 1.63 -18.96 16.57
C THR A 413 3.01 -18.79 15.93
N ALA A 414 3.13 -17.94 14.91
CA ALA A 414 4.40 -17.59 14.29
C ALA A 414 5.32 -16.82 15.24
N GLU A 415 4.80 -15.81 15.95
CA GLU A 415 5.54 -15.06 16.97
C GLU A 415 6.06 -15.96 18.10
N ILE A 416 5.22 -16.86 18.64
CA ILE A 416 5.64 -17.83 19.67
C ILE A 416 6.74 -18.75 19.13
N SER A 417 6.62 -19.23 17.89
CA SER A 417 7.64 -20.07 17.23
C SER A 417 8.95 -19.31 17.00
N GLN A 418 8.89 -18.01 16.72
CA GLN A 418 10.05 -17.14 16.59
C GLN A 418 10.73 -16.89 17.94
N VAL A 419 9.97 -16.67 19.01
CA VAL A 419 10.51 -16.55 20.37
C VAL A 419 11.20 -17.86 20.78
N LEU A 420 10.58 -19.02 20.50
CA LEU A 420 11.15 -20.35 20.79
C LEU A 420 12.42 -20.69 19.99
N THR A 421 12.66 -20.07 18.84
CA THR A 421 13.90 -20.27 18.05
C THR A 421 15.05 -19.35 18.49
N HIS A 422 14.77 -18.27 19.22
CA HIS A 422 15.76 -17.30 19.70
C HIS A 422 16.00 -17.40 21.23
N CYS A 423 15.37 -18.37 21.89
CA CYS A 423 15.38 -18.54 23.34
C CYS A 423 15.70 -20.00 23.68
N SER A 424 16.49 -20.26 24.73
CA SER A 424 16.62 -21.63 25.24
C SER A 424 15.32 -22.06 25.93
N GLY A 425 15.02 -23.36 25.97
CA GLY A 425 13.79 -23.85 26.62
C GLY A 425 13.67 -23.44 28.10
N GLU A 426 14.79 -23.36 28.82
CA GLU A 426 14.83 -22.90 30.22
C GLU A 426 14.52 -21.40 30.35
N GLU A 427 15.07 -20.56 29.47
CA GLU A 427 14.84 -19.11 29.47
C GLU A 427 13.40 -18.78 29.02
N PHE A 428 12.84 -19.55 28.07
CA PHE A 428 11.43 -19.44 27.68
C PHE A 428 10.51 -19.77 28.85
N GLU A 429 10.72 -20.89 29.53
CA GLU A 429 9.91 -21.27 30.70
C GLU A 429 10.11 -20.33 31.89
N HIS A 430 11.28 -19.72 32.05
CA HIS A 430 11.49 -18.70 33.06
C HIS A 430 10.65 -17.44 32.77
N ARG A 431 10.70 -16.94 31.53
CA ARG A 431 9.93 -15.76 31.10
C ARG A 431 8.43 -16.02 31.09
N TYR A 432 7.98 -17.18 30.61
CA TYR A 432 6.58 -17.58 30.62
C TYR A 432 6.02 -17.64 32.05
N ARG A 433 6.78 -18.21 32.98
CA ARG A 433 6.40 -18.27 34.40
C ARG A 433 6.28 -16.88 35.03
N ILE A 434 7.24 -15.98 34.78
CA ILE A 434 7.16 -14.59 35.27
C ILE A 434 5.97 -13.86 34.64
N LEU A 435 5.73 -14.02 33.33
CA LEU A 435 4.58 -13.41 32.66
C LEU A 435 3.25 -13.92 33.22
N ARG A 436 3.19 -15.21 33.57
CA ARG A 436 2.04 -15.86 34.21
C ARG A 436 1.83 -15.38 35.64
N GLU A 437 2.89 -15.31 36.45
CA GLU A 437 2.83 -14.74 37.81
C GLU A 437 2.36 -13.27 37.78
N LEU A 438 2.83 -12.47 36.81
CA LEU A 438 2.34 -11.12 36.59
C LEU A 438 0.86 -11.09 36.19
N ALA A 439 0.43 -11.93 35.25
CA ALA A 439 -0.96 -12.03 34.83
C ALA A 439 -1.90 -12.49 35.96
N ASP A 440 -1.52 -13.52 36.71
CA ASP A 440 -2.25 -14.01 37.89
C ASP A 440 -2.32 -12.93 39.00
N SER A 441 -1.29 -12.08 39.14
CA SER A 441 -1.29 -10.95 40.07
C SER A 441 -2.20 -9.78 39.64
N TRP A 442 -2.44 -9.60 38.34
CA TRP A 442 -3.25 -8.51 37.80
C TRP A 442 -4.72 -8.88 37.57
N ILE A 443 -5.00 -10.15 37.25
CA ILE A 443 -6.32 -10.64 36.83
C ILE A 443 -6.96 -11.53 37.91
N GLY A 444 -6.16 -12.05 38.86
CA GLY A 444 -6.57 -13.07 39.81
C GLY A 444 -6.45 -14.48 39.23
N PRO A 445 -6.49 -15.53 40.08
CA PRO A 445 -6.18 -16.89 39.66
C PRO A 445 -7.20 -17.42 38.64
N TYR A 446 -6.70 -17.84 37.47
CA TYR A 446 -7.52 -18.52 36.47
C TYR A 446 -8.08 -19.83 37.02
N ILE A 447 -9.40 -20.01 36.91
CA ILE A 447 -10.05 -21.31 37.09
C ILE A 447 -9.56 -22.22 35.96
N GLU A 448 -9.02 -23.38 36.29
CA GLU A 448 -8.62 -24.40 35.30
C GLU A 448 -9.80 -24.79 34.41
N VAL A 449 -9.79 -24.30 33.16
CA VAL A 449 -10.61 -24.91 32.10
C VAL A 449 -9.89 -26.19 31.70
N LYS A 450 -10.39 -27.32 32.21
CA LYS A 450 -9.94 -28.64 31.77
C LYS A 450 -10.24 -28.79 30.27
N LEU A 451 -9.18 -29.06 29.51
CA LEU A 451 -9.23 -29.52 28.11
C LEU A 451 -9.87 -30.93 28.05
#